data_AF-A0A6L6Y0D5-F1
#
_entry.id   AF-A0A6L6Y0D5-F1
#
_cell.length_a   1.000
_cell.length_b   1.000
_cell.length_c   1.000
_cell.angle_alpha   90.00
_cell.angle_beta   90.00
_cell.angle_gamma   90.00
#
_symmetry.space_group_name_H-M   'P 1'
#
loop_
_entity.id
_entity.type
_entity.pdbx_description
1 polymer ?
#
loop_
_entity_poly.entity_id
_entity_poly.type
_entity_poly.pdbx_seq_one_letter_code
_entity_poly.pdbx_strand_id
1 'polypeptide(L)'
;MKKILRCALLACGLAGCTLSAAAAPAIPVRVATVERTAHVDERQLPGRVEAIHAVEIRARTEGAIVQRHFADGQYVKQGDRLFTLDDAQPRAALALAQAELKSAQASLRQAEQLLSRYQRLKNNHSISRNDVDNAQMQRDVAAAAVEQARARVAAGQITLGYTRIDSPVTGRVGHSLFHVGSLVNPASGMLVDIVQLDPIRVSFALDESAFYSKAGQHDDIGALKQAWQAQIAPGGEREEGVLTSVDNRIDSRTASVVMRAEFANPQHRLLPGGSMTVILRPRQQQESLTIPLAAVQQDVEGFYCWVLTANDTVALRRVTLGEQQGQRYAVAQGLDVGERVVTEGVQRLRDGAAVRLLK
;
A
#
# COMPACT_ATOMS: atom_id res chain seq x y z
N MET A 1 32.25 -116.88 23.58
CA MET A 1 32.55 -115.50 23.17
C MET A 1 31.88 -115.23 21.83
N LYS A 2 30.66 -114.70 21.85
CA LYS A 2 29.83 -114.35 20.69
C LYS A 2 28.66 -113.50 21.21
N LYS A 3 28.45 -112.35 20.55
CA LYS A 3 27.21 -111.64 20.19
C LYS A 3 25.95 -111.91 21.04
N ILE A 4 25.27 -110.84 21.46
CA ILE A 4 23.82 -110.56 21.26
C ILE A 4 23.51 -109.18 21.85
N LEU A 5 22.99 -108.25 21.03
CA LEU A 5 21.88 -107.38 21.45
C LEU A 5 21.08 -106.96 20.21
N ARG A 6 19.80 -107.35 20.21
CA ARG A 6 18.74 -106.97 19.26
C ARG A 6 17.92 -105.84 19.89
N CYS A 7 17.41 -104.92 19.06
CA CYS A 7 16.14 -104.16 19.17
C CYS A 7 16.30 -102.83 18.40
N ALA A 8 15.37 -102.31 17.61
CA ALA A 8 14.07 -102.76 17.13
C ALA A 8 13.74 -101.87 15.92
N LEU A 9 13.03 -102.42 14.94
CA LEU A 9 12.43 -101.72 13.81
C LEU A 9 11.29 -100.81 14.31
N LEU A 10 11.22 -99.55 13.85
CA LEU A 10 9.96 -98.80 13.79
C LEU A 10 9.93 -97.91 12.54
N ALA A 11 8.91 -98.15 11.72
CA ALA A 11 8.60 -97.43 10.49
C ALA A 11 7.63 -96.27 10.77
N CYS A 12 7.88 -95.10 10.18
CA CYS A 12 6.96 -93.97 10.03
C CYS A 12 7.62 -93.07 8.96
N GLY A 13 7.09 -92.81 7.77
CA GLY A 13 5.75 -92.38 7.39
C GLY A 13 5.94 -91.05 6.64
N LEU A 14 5.95 -91.07 5.31
CA LEU A 14 5.99 -89.86 4.47
C LEU A 14 4.69 -89.06 4.66
N ALA A 15 4.81 -87.77 5.00
CA ALA A 15 3.73 -86.81 4.85
C ALA A 15 4.32 -85.48 4.34
N GLY A 16 3.94 -85.10 3.11
CA GLY A 16 4.25 -83.82 2.52
C GLY A 16 3.56 -82.69 3.27
N CYS A 17 4.32 -81.65 3.60
CA CYS A 17 3.78 -80.42 4.17
C CYS A 17 3.76 -79.38 3.05
N THR A 18 2.60 -79.20 2.44
CA THR A 18 2.30 -78.00 1.65
C THR A 18 2.13 -76.85 2.64
N LEU A 19 3.15 -75.99 2.80
CA LEU A 19 2.99 -74.72 3.49
C LEU A 19 2.02 -73.85 2.69
N SER A 20 0.76 -73.82 3.14
CA SER A 20 -0.17 -72.76 2.79
C SER A 20 0.39 -71.45 3.34
N ALA A 21 0.67 -70.48 2.46
CA ALA A 21 1.08 -69.14 2.86
C ALA A 21 -0.04 -68.53 3.73
N ALA A 22 0.24 -68.32 5.01
CA ALA A 22 -0.65 -67.61 5.91
C ALA A 22 -0.83 -66.17 5.40
N ALA A 23 -2.09 -65.74 5.26
CA ALA A 23 -2.43 -64.37 4.91
C ALA A 23 -1.74 -63.41 5.90
N ALA A 24 -0.98 -62.45 5.36
CA ALA A 24 -0.24 -61.50 6.18
C ALA A 24 -1.20 -60.78 7.15
N PRO A 25 -0.84 -60.63 8.44
CA PRO A 25 -1.71 -60.00 9.43
C PRO A 25 -2.00 -58.54 9.02
N ALA A 26 -3.29 -58.20 8.94
CA ALA A 26 -3.73 -56.87 8.56
C ALA A 26 -3.24 -55.82 9.56
N ILE A 27 -2.53 -54.80 9.04
CA ILE A 27 -1.89 -53.78 9.88
C ILE A 27 -2.94 -52.75 10.31
N PRO A 28 -3.08 -52.46 11.62
CA PRO A 28 -4.04 -51.47 12.07
C PRO A 28 -3.58 -50.06 11.71
N VAL A 29 -4.43 -49.30 11.00
CA VAL A 29 -4.13 -47.94 10.53
C VAL A 29 -5.28 -46.99 10.78
N ARG A 30 -4.97 -45.72 11.05
CA ARG A 30 -5.95 -44.62 11.04
C ARG A 30 -5.82 -43.89 9.70
N VAL A 31 -6.94 -43.44 9.14
CA VAL A 31 -6.97 -42.74 7.87
C VAL A 31 -7.70 -41.41 8.00
N ALA A 32 -7.29 -40.45 7.17
CA ALA A 32 -7.97 -39.19 6.98
C ALA A 32 -8.38 -39.05 5.50
N THR A 33 -9.51 -38.39 5.25
CA THR A 33 -9.97 -38.13 3.89
C THR A 33 -9.27 -36.88 3.35
N VAL A 34 -8.87 -36.94 2.08
CA VAL A 34 -8.36 -35.80 1.33
C VAL A 34 -9.54 -34.89 0.99
N GLU A 35 -9.56 -33.71 1.59
CA GLU A 35 -10.63 -32.73 1.41
C GLU A 35 -10.09 -31.49 0.70
N ARG A 36 -10.95 -30.87 -0.12
CA ARG A 36 -10.74 -29.50 -0.58
C ARG A 36 -11.02 -28.57 0.58
N THR A 37 -9.98 -27.92 1.06
CA THR A 37 -10.13 -26.89 2.08
C THR A 37 -9.70 -25.56 1.46
N ALA A 38 -10.47 -24.52 1.72
CA ALA A 38 -10.13 -23.19 1.24
C ALA A 38 -8.86 -22.71 1.97
N HIS A 39 -7.77 -22.58 1.22
CA HIS A 39 -6.46 -22.20 1.76
C HIS A 39 -6.31 -20.68 1.67
N VAL A 40 -6.04 -20.03 2.80
CA VAL A 40 -5.74 -18.60 2.83
C VAL A 40 -4.24 -18.46 3.04
N ASP A 41 -3.49 -18.13 1.99
CA ASP A 41 -2.07 -17.76 2.10
C ASP A 41 -2.01 -16.35 2.72
N GLU A 42 -2.13 -16.27 4.05
CA GLU A 42 -1.94 -15.03 4.81
C GLU A 42 -0.45 -14.83 5.12
N ARG A 43 0.09 -13.68 4.71
CA ARG A 43 1.48 -13.28 4.98
C ARG A 43 1.50 -12.14 5.97
N GLN A 44 2.29 -12.29 7.03
CA GLN A 44 2.51 -11.23 8.00
C GLN A 44 3.78 -10.49 7.64
N LEU A 45 3.64 -9.22 7.25
CA LEU A 45 4.73 -8.39 6.77
C LEU A 45 4.91 -7.18 7.70
N PRO A 46 6.15 -6.80 8.05
CA PRO A 46 6.40 -5.57 8.77
C PRO A 46 6.05 -4.38 7.86
N GLY A 47 5.21 -3.48 8.37
CA GLY A 47 4.80 -2.24 7.74
C GLY A 47 5.19 -1.02 8.55
N ARG A 48 5.35 0.11 7.85
CA ARG A 48 5.55 1.44 8.43
C ARG A 48 4.39 2.35 8.09
N VAL A 49 3.90 3.04 9.11
CA VAL A 49 2.80 4.00 8.98
C VAL A 49 3.36 5.31 8.40
N GLU A 50 2.74 5.79 7.35
CA GLU A 50 3.08 7.00 6.60
C GLU A 50 1.88 7.94 6.52
N ALA A 51 2.13 9.24 6.55
CA ALA A 51 1.10 10.22 6.20
C ALA A 51 0.90 10.22 4.69
N ILE A 52 -0.35 10.35 4.23
CA ILE A 52 -0.65 10.54 2.81
C ILE A 52 -0.17 11.92 2.36
N HIS A 53 -0.48 12.93 3.16
CA HIS A 53 -0.05 14.31 2.96
C HIS A 53 0.59 14.82 4.25
N ALA A 54 1.83 15.27 4.14
CA ALA A 54 2.54 16.01 5.17
C ALA A 54 3.13 17.25 4.52
N VAL A 55 2.78 18.43 5.04
CA VAL A 55 3.21 19.71 4.48
C VAL A 55 3.87 20.55 5.56
N GLU A 56 5.09 20.98 5.29
CA GLU A 56 5.78 21.97 6.10
C GLU A 56 5.37 23.38 5.68
N ILE A 57 4.81 24.14 6.61
CA ILE A 57 4.41 25.52 6.39
C ILE A 57 5.60 26.42 6.65
N ARG A 58 5.90 27.28 5.67
CA ARG A 58 7.03 28.23 5.71
C ARG A 58 6.55 29.64 5.35
N ALA A 59 7.21 30.65 5.91
CA ALA A 59 6.95 32.04 5.54
C ALA A 59 7.44 32.31 4.11
N ARG A 60 6.63 33.00 3.30
CA ARG A 60 7.01 33.45 1.94
C ARG A 60 7.46 34.91 1.90
N THR A 61 7.16 35.67 2.95
CA THR A 61 7.51 37.08 3.10
C THR A 61 7.99 37.31 4.53
N GLU A 62 8.70 38.42 4.75
CA GLU A 62 9.15 38.84 6.07
C GLU A 62 8.04 39.58 6.81
N GLY A 63 7.86 39.27 8.10
CA GLY A 63 6.91 39.97 8.96
C GLY A 63 6.88 39.38 10.37
N ALA A 64 6.50 40.19 11.35
CA ALA A 64 6.27 39.72 12.71
C ALA A 64 4.93 38.99 12.81
N ILE A 65 4.85 37.89 13.56
CA ILE A 65 3.59 37.18 13.79
C ILE A 65 2.69 38.04 14.69
N VAL A 66 1.61 38.57 14.15
CA VAL A 66 0.61 39.36 14.89
C VAL A 66 -0.36 38.44 15.61
N GLN A 67 -0.77 37.35 14.96
CA GLN A 67 -1.75 36.43 15.53
C GLN A 67 -1.51 35.01 15.06
N ARG A 68 -1.69 34.07 15.99
CA ARG A 68 -1.77 32.63 15.75
C ARG A 68 -3.22 32.19 15.91
N HIS A 69 -3.73 31.44 14.94
CA HIS A 69 -5.15 31.08 14.82
C HIS A 69 -5.43 29.60 15.13
N PHE A 70 -4.43 28.88 15.64
CA PHE A 70 -4.55 27.47 16.02
C PHE A 70 -3.85 27.19 17.35
N ALA A 71 -4.25 26.10 18.00
CA ALA A 71 -3.54 25.50 19.12
C ALA A 71 -2.69 24.31 18.67
N ASP A 72 -1.58 24.05 19.37
CA ASP A 72 -0.70 22.92 19.07
C ASP A 72 -1.48 21.59 19.13
N GLY A 73 -1.31 20.74 18.12
CA GLY A 73 -2.03 19.48 18.03
C GLY A 73 -3.50 19.60 17.62
N GLN A 74 -4.00 20.80 17.29
CA GLN A 74 -5.35 21.02 16.79
C GLN A 74 -5.53 20.46 15.38
N TYR A 75 -6.74 19.99 15.06
CA TYR A 75 -7.11 19.62 13.70
C TYR A 75 -7.60 20.86 12.93
N VAL A 76 -7.05 21.06 11.73
CA VAL A 76 -7.39 22.17 10.83
C VAL A 76 -7.84 21.64 9.48
N LYS A 77 -8.71 22.40 8.83
CA LYS A 77 -9.17 22.14 7.46
C LYS A 77 -8.34 22.94 6.47
N GLN A 78 -8.33 22.47 5.23
CA GLN A 78 -7.80 23.24 4.12
C GLN A 78 -8.49 24.62 4.05
N GLY A 79 -7.69 25.67 3.97
CA GLY A 79 -8.16 27.07 3.96
C GLY A 79 -8.26 27.72 5.34
N ASP A 80 -8.12 26.98 6.43
CA ASP A 80 -8.11 27.57 7.77
C ASP A 80 -6.86 28.44 7.96
N ARG A 81 -7.05 29.63 8.52
CA ARG A 81 -5.94 30.55 8.83
C ARG A 81 -5.08 29.95 9.94
N LEU A 82 -3.77 29.98 9.76
CA LEU A 82 -2.79 29.52 10.75
C LEU A 82 -2.06 30.69 11.41
N PHE A 83 -1.46 31.54 10.59
CA PHE A 83 -0.72 32.72 11.05
C PHE A 83 -1.16 33.97 10.30
N THR A 84 -1.18 35.09 11.01
CA THR A 84 -1.27 36.42 10.41
C THR A 84 0.00 37.18 10.76
N LEU A 85 0.75 37.54 9.72
CA LEU A 85 1.93 38.39 9.83
C LEU A 85 1.52 39.86 9.79
N ASP A 86 2.38 40.73 10.30
CA ASP A 86 2.23 42.17 10.16
C ASP A 86 2.19 42.54 8.68
N ASP A 87 1.12 43.23 8.30
CA ASP A 87 0.84 43.59 6.92
C ASP A 87 0.98 45.09 6.65
N ALA A 88 1.43 45.89 7.63
CA ALA A 88 1.52 47.34 7.50
C ALA A 88 2.35 47.78 6.28
N GLN A 89 3.55 47.21 6.11
CA GLN A 89 4.43 47.55 4.99
C GLN A 89 3.89 47.04 3.63
N PRO A 90 3.51 45.75 3.47
CA PRO A 90 2.88 45.28 2.23
C PRO A 90 1.59 46.04 1.87
N ARG A 91 0.77 46.40 2.86
CA ARG A 91 -0.48 47.14 2.66
C ARG A 91 -0.22 48.57 2.19
N ALA A 92 0.77 49.26 2.77
CA ALA A 92 1.18 50.58 2.32
C ALA A 92 1.74 50.54 0.88
N ALA A 93 2.57 49.55 0.55
CA ALA A 93 3.08 49.36 -0.81
C ALA A 93 1.96 49.10 -1.84
N LEU A 94 0.94 48.30 -1.48
CA LEU A 94 -0.23 48.09 -2.31
C LEU A 94 -1.02 49.40 -2.51
N ALA A 95 -1.21 50.20 -1.45
CA ALA A 95 -1.90 51.48 -1.54
C ALA A 95 -1.17 52.46 -2.49
N LEU A 96 0.16 52.50 -2.45
CA LEU A 96 0.98 53.29 -3.38
C LEU A 96 0.78 52.82 -4.84
N ALA A 97 0.86 51.52 -5.10
CA ALA A 97 0.63 50.97 -6.44
C ALA A 97 -0.78 51.26 -6.97
N GLN A 98 -1.79 51.24 -6.10
CA GLN A 98 -3.17 51.61 -6.46
C GLN A 98 -3.30 53.10 -6.81
N ALA A 99 -2.57 53.97 -6.12
CA ALA A 99 -2.52 55.40 -6.43
C ALA A 99 -1.83 55.65 -7.78
N GLU A 100 -0.72 54.95 -8.07
CA GLU A 100 -0.05 54.99 -9.37
C GLU A 100 -0.99 54.56 -10.51
N LEU A 101 -1.76 53.48 -10.30
CA LEU A 101 -2.76 53.04 -11.27
C LEU A 101 -3.82 54.11 -11.54
N LYS A 102 -4.35 54.76 -10.50
CA LYS A 102 -5.32 55.85 -10.65
C LYS A 102 -4.73 57.03 -11.43
N SER A 103 -3.46 57.36 -11.18
CA SER A 103 -2.74 58.41 -11.90
C SER A 103 -2.57 58.05 -13.39
N ALA A 104 -2.09 56.84 -13.69
CA ALA A 104 -1.94 56.35 -15.07
C ALA A 104 -3.27 56.32 -15.82
N GLN A 105 -4.36 55.91 -15.16
CA GLN A 105 -5.71 55.95 -15.73
C GLN A 105 -6.19 57.36 -16.02
N ALA A 106 -5.86 58.35 -15.17
CA ALA A 106 -6.17 59.74 -15.43
C ALA A 106 -5.43 60.28 -16.66
N SER A 107 -4.13 59.96 -16.78
CA SER A 107 -3.31 60.31 -17.94
C SER A 107 -3.82 59.66 -19.24
N LEU A 108 -4.24 58.39 -19.19
CA LEU A 108 -4.87 57.72 -20.33
C LEU A 108 -6.16 58.42 -20.75
N ARG A 109 -7.06 58.72 -19.80
CA ARG A 109 -8.30 59.45 -20.10
C ARG A 109 -8.02 60.81 -20.75
N GLN A 110 -7.02 61.53 -20.28
CA GLN A 110 -6.61 62.80 -20.88
C GLN A 110 -6.12 62.61 -22.33
N ALA A 111 -5.26 61.60 -22.58
CA ALA A 111 -4.75 61.30 -23.92
C ALA A 111 -5.86 60.84 -24.87
N GLU A 112 -6.82 60.04 -24.40
CA GLU A 112 -7.99 59.60 -25.16
C GLU A 112 -8.90 60.78 -25.54
N GLN A 113 -9.16 61.71 -24.60
CA GLN A 113 -9.93 62.92 -24.87
C GLN A 113 -9.24 63.83 -25.90
N LEU A 114 -7.91 63.97 -25.80
CA LEU A 114 -7.10 64.73 -26.76
C LEU A 114 -7.17 64.12 -28.17
N LEU A 115 -6.94 62.81 -28.26
CA LEU A 115 -7.03 62.07 -29.52
C LEU A 115 -8.42 62.18 -30.14
N SER A 116 -9.48 61.97 -29.34
CA SER A 116 -10.86 62.09 -29.79
C SER A 116 -11.18 63.49 -30.32
N ARG A 117 -10.66 64.54 -29.66
CA ARG A 117 -10.79 65.93 -30.13
C ARG A 117 -10.06 66.14 -31.46
N TYR A 118 -8.84 65.64 -31.59
CA TYR A 118 -8.03 65.79 -32.81
C TYR A 118 -8.63 65.01 -33.99
N GLN A 119 -9.14 63.80 -33.76
CA GLN A 119 -9.86 63.03 -34.78
C GLN A 119 -11.09 63.79 -35.32
N ARG A 120 -11.87 64.45 -34.44
CA ARG A 120 -12.99 65.31 -34.86
C ARG A 120 -12.53 66.50 -35.70
N LEU A 121 -11.43 67.15 -35.34
CA LEU A 121 -10.91 68.32 -36.06
C LEU A 121 -10.25 67.96 -37.41
N LYS A 122 -9.67 66.76 -37.54
CA LYS A 122 -9.14 66.25 -38.81
C LYS A 122 -10.24 66.08 -39.86
N ASN A 123 -11.43 65.62 -39.46
CA ASN A 123 -12.58 65.49 -40.36
C ASN A 123 -13.05 66.87 -40.89
N ASN A 124 -12.81 67.94 -40.12
CA ASN A 124 -13.09 69.32 -40.50
C ASN A 124 -11.89 70.02 -41.17
N HIS A 125 -10.88 69.27 -41.63
CA HIS A 125 -9.65 69.77 -42.28
C HIS A 125 -8.86 70.82 -41.46
N SER A 126 -9.03 70.84 -40.13
CA SER A 126 -8.53 71.91 -39.26
C SER A 126 -7.19 71.61 -38.58
N ILE A 127 -6.63 70.40 -38.72
CA ILE A 127 -5.34 69.99 -38.10
C ILE A 127 -4.52 69.07 -39.01
N SER A 128 -3.21 68.95 -38.72
CA SER A 128 -2.30 68.07 -39.45
C SER A 128 -2.50 66.58 -39.12
N ARG A 129 -2.16 65.68 -40.07
CA ARG A 129 -2.14 64.23 -39.82
C ARG A 129 -1.13 63.87 -38.72
N ASN A 130 0.03 64.52 -38.71
CA ASN A 130 1.06 64.32 -37.68
C ASN A 130 0.54 64.59 -36.26
N ASP A 131 -0.36 65.57 -36.08
CA ASP A 131 -0.89 65.87 -34.75
C ASP A 131 -1.80 64.75 -34.22
N VAL A 132 -2.60 64.14 -35.10
CA VAL A 132 -3.42 62.96 -34.76
C VAL A 132 -2.52 61.78 -34.44
N ASP A 133 -1.51 61.52 -35.25
CA ASP A 133 -0.60 60.39 -35.08
C ASP A 133 0.20 60.54 -33.77
N ASN A 134 0.64 61.76 -33.43
CA ASN A 134 1.26 62.06 -32.14
C ASN A 134 0.30 61.84 -30.95
N ALA A 135 -0.95 62.29 -31.06
CA ALA A 135 -1.95 62.05 -30.03
C ALA A 135 -2.27 60.55 -29.87
N GLN A 136 -2.26 59.80 -30.97
CA GLN A 136 -2.45 58.35 -30.98
C GLN A 136 -1.29 57.65 -30.25
N MET A 137 -0.04 57.99 -30.58
CA MET A 137 1.14 57.47 -29.88
C MET A 137 1.10 57.79 -28.38
N GLN A 138 0.70 59.01 -28.01
CA GLN A 138 0.59 59.41 -26.60
C GLN A 138 -0.48 58.60 -25.85
N ARG A 139 -1.62 58.31 -26.51
CA ARG A 139 -2.65 57.42 -25.97
C ARG A 139 -2.10 56.02 -25.76
N ASP A 140 -1.41 55.47 -26.75
CA ASP A 140 -0.86 54.12 -26.70
C ASP A 140 0.22 53.99 -25.60
N VAL A 141 1.07 55.00 -25.41
CA VAL A 141 2.02 55.09 -24.29
C VAL A 141 1.30 55.13 -22.94
N ALA A 142 0.26 55.96 -22.81
CA ALA A 142 -0.52 56.04 -21.58
C ALA A 142 -1.27 54.73 -21.28
N ALA A 143 -1.74 54.02 -22.31
CA ALA A 143 -2.39 52.72 -22.17
C ALA A 143 -1.39 51.67 -21.67
N ALA A 144 -0.17 51.63 -22.23
CA ALA A 144 0.90 50.77 -21.74
C ALA A 144 1.26 51.08 -20.27
N ALA A 145 1.28 52.36 -19.87
CA ALA A 145 1.52 52.75 -18.48
C ALA A 145 0.40 52.26 -17.53
N VAL A 146 -0.86 52.25 -17.97
CA VAL A 146 -1.96 51.66 -17.20
C VAL A 146 -1.76 50.16 -17.01
N GLU A 147 -1.40 49.41 -18.05
CA GLU A 147 -1.14 47.97 -17.92
C GLU A 147 0.04 47.69 -16.98
N GLN A 148 1.12 48.48 -17.06
CA GLN A 148 2.24 48.39 -16.14
C GLN A 148 1.81 48.63 -14.68
N ALA A 149 1.01 49.67 -14.44
CA ALA A 149 0.52 49.97 -13.09
C ALA A 149 -0.45 48.90 -12.57
N ARG A 150 -1.28 48.29 -13.43
CA ARG A 150 -2.11 47.14 -13.07
C ARG A 150 -1.28 45.95 -12.64
N ALA A 151 -0.20 45.64 -13.37
CA ALA A 151 0.72 44.56 -13.02
C ALA A 151 1.38 44.80 -11.64
N ARG A 152 1.74 46.06 -11.33
CA ARG A 152 2.27 46.44 -10.00
C ARG A 152 1.24 46.24 -8.88
N VAL A 153 -0.03 46.60 -9.10
CA VAL A 153 -1.12 46.34 -8.14
C VAL A 153 -1.29 44.84 -7.90
N ALA A 154 -1.30 44.02 -8.96
CA ALA A 154 -1.41 42.57 -8.85
C ALA A 154 -0.23 41.98 -8.05
N ALA A 155 1.00 42.43 -8.31
CA ALA A 155 2.18 42.02 -7.55
C ALA A 155 2.05 42.39 -6.05
N GLY A 156 1.59 43.61 -5.74
CA GLY A 156 1.33 44.05 -4.37
C GLY A 156 0.26 43.23 -3.66
N GLN A 157 -0.79 42.81 -4.36
CA GLN A 157 -1.84 41.95 -3.82
C GLN A 157 -1.31 40.54 -3.48
N ILE A 158 -0.44 39.98 -4.33
CA ILE A 158 0.20 38.69 -4.08
C ILE A 158 1.06 38.75 -2.82
N THR A 159 1.91 39.79 -2.70
CA THR A 159 2.75 39.99 -1.52
C THR A 159 1.92 40.18 -0.25
N LEU A 160 0.83 40.96 -0.32
CA LEU A 160 -0.10 41.10 0.81
C LEU A 160 -0.79 39.77 1.15
N GLY A 161 -1.07 38.93 0.15
CA GLY A 161 -1.60 37.58 0.38
C GLY A 161 -0.66 36.71 1.21
N TYR A 162 0.65 36.84 1.04
CA TYR A 162 1.65 36.07 1.79
C TYR A 162 1.74 36.41 3.28
N THR A 163 1.17 37.54 3.73
CA THR A 163 1.08 37.85 5.17
C THR A 163 0.02 36.99 5.87
N ARG A 164 -0.86 36.36 5.10
CA ARG A 164 -1.91 35.45 5.57
C ARG A 164 -1.51 34.04 5.22
N ILE A 165 -1.16 33.27 6.23
CA ILE A 165 -0.71 31.88 6.04
C ILE A 165 -1.88 30.97 6.38
N ASP A 166 -2.48 30.39 5.35
CA ASP A 166 -3.59 29.44 5.44
C ASP A 166 -3.09 28.00 5.27
N SER A 167 -3.86 27.03 5.77
CA SER A 167 -3.54 25.62 5.62
C SER A 167 -3.80 25.14 4.18
N PRO A 168 -2.81 24.55 3.49
CA PRO A 168 -3.00 24.01 2.15
C PRO A 168 -3.69 22.63 2.15
N VAL A 169 -3.70 21.93 3.28
CA VAL A 169 -4.24 20.57 3.44
C VAL A 169 -5.08 20.47 4.72
N THR A 170 -5.95 19.48 4.78
CA THR A 170 -6.68 19.14 6.00
C THR A 170 -5.84 18.16 6.81
N GLY A 171 -5.67 18.40 8.11
CA GLY A 171 -4.86 17.54 8.95
C GLY A 171 -4.67 18.07 10.37
N ARG A 172 -3.83 17.36 11.13
CA ARG A 172 -3.45 17.77 12.47
C ARG A 172 -2.19 18.63 12.40
N VAL A 173 -2.25 19.77 13.07
CA VAL A 173 -1.12 20.70 13.17
C VAL A 173 -0.15 20.21 14.23
N GLY A 174 1.13 20.22 13.92
CA GLY A 174 2.18 19.91 14.88
C GLY A 174 2.45 21.06 15.85
N HIS A 175 3.69 21.09 16.36
CA HIS A 175 4.13 22.11 17.31
C HIS A 175 4.82 23.26 16.58
N SER A 176 4.45 24.49 16.92
CA SER A 176 5.12 25.68 16.40
C SER A 176 6.16 26.17 17.40
N LEU A 177 7.40 26.35 16.95
CA LEU A 177 8.47 26.98 17.74
C LEU A 177 8.35 28.52 17.76
N PHE A 178 7.47 29.08 16.92
CA PHE A 178 7.27 30.52 16.80
C PHE A 178 6.05 30.97 17.60
N HIS A 179 6.18 32.14 18.22
CA HIS A 179 5.14 32.74 19.04
C HIS A 179 4.67 34.07 18.46
N VAL A 180 3.57 34.60 19.00
CA VAL A 180 3.12 35.96 18.67
C VAL A 180 4.22 36.95 19.05
N GLY A 181 4.56 37.85 18.14
CA GLY A 181 5.67 38.79 18.25
C GLY A 181 6.99 38.32 17.63
N SER A 182 7.12 37.04 17.26
CA SER A 182 8.32 36.54 16.58
C SER A 182 8.42 37.09 15.15
N LEU A 183 9.60 37.57 14.76
CA LEU A 183 9.91 37.92 13.38
C LEU A 183 10.21 36.65 12.57
N VAL A 184 9.51 36.49 11.44
CA VAL A 184 9.73 35.38 10.52
C VAL A 184 10.03 35.88 9.11
N ASN A 185 10.80 35.11 8.36
CA ASN A 185 11.15 35.36 6.96
C ASN A 185 11.34 34.01 6.23
N PRO A 186 11.55 34.00 4.89
CA PRO A 186 11.75 32.75 4.15
C PRO A 186 12.95 31.89 4.60
N ALA A 187 13.91 32.47 5.32
CA ALA A 187 15.06 31.79 5.89
C ALA A 187 14.84 31.27 7.32
N SER A 188 13.72 31.62 7.97
CA SER A 188 13.38 31.16 9.33
C SER A 188 13.10 29.65 9.42
N GLY A 189 12.89 28.98 8.29
CA GLY A 189 12.61 27.54 8.23
C GLY A 189 11.13 27.20 8.36
N MET A 190 10.83 26.03 8.92
CA MET A 190 9.48 25.51 9.12
C MET A 190 8.81 26.23 10.30
N LEU A 191 7.68 26.88 10.04
CA LEU A 191 6.86 27.50 11.08
C LEU A 191 6.07 26.45 11.85
N VAL A 192 5.42 25.55 11.10
CA VAL A 192 4.64 24.44 11.63
C VAL A 192 4.44 23.38 10.54
N ASP A 193 4.26 22.13 10.92
CA ASP A 193 3.89 21.04 10.02
C ASP A 193 2.40 20.69 10.16
N ILE A 194 1.82 20.20 9.06
CA ILE A 194 0.44 19.70 9.03
C ILE A 194 0.46 18.33 8.41
N VAL A 195 -0.06 17.37 9.17
CA VAL A 195 -0.02 15.96 8.83
C VAL A 195 -1.45 15.45 8.75
N GLN A 196 -1.83 14.93 7.58
CA GLN A 196 -3.11 14.24 7.43
C GLN A 196 -3.04 12.88 8.14
N LEU A 197 -3.95 12.67 9.11
CA LEU A 197 -4.02 11.44 9.89
C LEU A 197 -5.11 10.47 9.41
N ASP A 198 -6.10 10.96 8.67
CA ASP A 198 -7.20 10.16 8.14
C ASP A 198 -7.52 10.57 6.69
N PRO A 199 -7.49 9.66 5.71
CA PRO A 199 -6.95 8.30 5.80
C PRO A 199 -5.43 8.28 6.03
N ILE A 200 -4.90 7.13 6.45
CA ILE A 200 -3.47 6.90 6.65
C ILE A 200 -2.93 5.86 5.68
N ARG A 201 -1.62 5.93 5.39
CA ARG A 201 -0.93 4.99 4.51
C ARG A 201 -0.05 4.07 5.33
N VAL A 202 0.08 2.82 4.91
CA VAL A 202 1.05 1.88 5.44
C VAL A 202 1.87 1.33 4.27
N SER A 203 3.18 1.51 4.34
CA SER A 203 4.13 0.91 3.41
C SER A 203 4.68 -0.38 3.98
N PHE A 204 4.74 -1.43 3.18
CA PHE A 204 5.27 -2.73 3.58
C PHE A 204 6.02 -3.36 2.41
N ALA A 205 7.00 -4.20 2.72
CA ALA A 205 7.83 -4.86 1.73
C ALA A 205 7.35 -6.29 1.51
N LEU A 206 7.29 -6.70 0.25
CA LEU A 206 6.96 -8.05 -0.17
C LEU A 206 8.12 -8.63 -0.96
N ASP A 207 8.53 -9.85 -0.65
CA ASP A 207 9.60 -10.56 -1.36
C ASP A 207 9.31 -10.70 -2.87
N GLU A 208 10.37 -10.57 -3.67
CA GLU A 208 10.31 -10.62 -5.14
C GLU A 208 9.73 -11.96 -5.67
N SER A 209 10.07 -13.08 -5.04
CA SER A 209 9.55 -14.40 -5.43
C SER A 209 8.02 -14.49 -5.23
N ALA A 210 7.53 -13.97 -4.10
CA ALA A 210 6.10 -13.89 -3.81
C ALA A 210 5.40 -12.94 -4.78
N PHE A 211 6.04 -11.83 -5.12
CA PHE A 211 5.54 -10.87 -6.10
C PHE A 211 5.36 -11.52 -7.47
N TYR A 212 6.39 -12.16 -8.03
CA TYR A 212 6.30 -12.80 -9.35
C TYR A 212 5.28 -13.92 -9.42
N SER A 213 5.16 -14.71 -8.34
CA SER A 213 4.20 -15.83 -8.28
C SER A 213 2.76 -15.38 -8.56
N LYS A 214 2.41 -14.13 -8.20
CA LYS A 214 1.09 -13.54 -8.42
C LYS A 214 1.05 -12.54 -9.57
N ALA A 215 2.12 -11.75 -9.78
CA ALA A 215 2.20 -10.82 -10.90
C ALA A 215 2.09 -11.54 -12.25
N GLY A 216 2.66 -12.73 -12.40
CA GLY A 216 2.51 -13.54 -13.62
C GLY A 216 1.12 -14.15 -13.84
N GLN A 217 0.20 -14.02 -12.88
CA GLN A 217 -1.18 -14.53 -12.94
C GLN A 217 -2.20 -13.42 -13.29
N HIS A 218 -1.75 -12.18 -13.47
CA HIS A 218 -2.63 -11.03 -13.70
C HIS A 218 -2.16 -10.19 -14.89
N ASP A 219 -3.11 -9.71 -15.69
CA ASP A 219 -2.83 -8.95 -16.93
C ASP A 219 -2.24 -7.55 -16.66
N ASP A 220 -2.53 -6.96 -15.50
CA ASP A 220 -2.03 -5.64 -15.08
C ASP A 220 -1.93 -5.52 -13.55
N ILE A 221 -1.12 -4.56 -13.08
CA ILE A 221 -0.94 -4.18 -11.68
C ILE A 221 -2.28 -3.81 -11.03
N GLY A 222 -3.23 -3.22 -11.78
CA GLY A 222 -4.58 -2.95 -11.27
C GLY A 222 -5.30 -4.21 -10.79
N ALA A 223 -5.24 -5.29 -11.60
CA ALA A 223 -5.84 -6.58 -11.26
C ALA A 223 -5.09 -7.26 -10.10
N LEU A 224 -3.75 -7.18 -10.09
CA LEU A 224 -2.93 -7.67 -8.96
C LEU A 224 -3.33 -6.98 -7.65
N LYS A 225 -3.53 -5.66 -7.67
CA LYS A 225 -3.92 -4.92 -6.45
C LYS A 225 -5.29 -5.35 -5.92
N GLN A 226 -6.22 -5.71 -6.80
CA GLN A 226 -7.55 -6.19 -6.42
C GLN A 226 -7.55 -7.65 -5.96
N ALA A 227 -6.58 -8.43 -6.44
CA ALA A 227 -6.43 -9.82 -6.05
C ALA A 227 -5.94 -9.95 -4.60
N TRP A 228 -5.35 -8.90 -4.02
CA TRP A 228 -4.79 -8.91 -2.68
C TRP A 228 -5.59 -8.00 -1.75
N GLN A 229 -5.67 -8.40 -0.48
CA GLN A 229 -6.33 -7.67 0.58
C GLN A 229 -5.31 -7.44 1.70
N ALA A 230 -5.03 -6.17 1.99
CA ALA A 230 -4.22 -5.78 3.14
C ALA A 230 -5.14 -5.61 4.36
N GLN A 231 -4.68 -6.10 5.50
CA GLN A 231 -5.35 -5.94 6.79
C GLN A 231 -4.33 -5.55 7.86
N ILE A 232 -4.78 -4.83 8.87
CA ILE A 232 -3.96 -4.45 10.03
C ILE A 232 -4.74 -4.75 11.31
N ALA A 233 -4.06 -4.97 12.43
CA ALA A 233 -4.71 -5.26 13.71
C ALA A 233 -4.18 -4.39 14.86
N PRO A 234 -4.35 -3.06 14.80
CA PRO A 234 -3.75 -2.14 15.78
C PRO A 234 -4.31 -2.29 17.21
N GLY A 235 -5.53 -2.81 17.35
CA GLY A 235 -6.19 -3.08 18.65
C GLY A 235 -6.70 -4.51 18.80
N GLY A 236 -6.19 -5.46 18.01
CA GLY A 236 -6.65 -6.85 17.97
C GLY A 236 -7.76 -7.14 16.95
N GLU A 237 -8.59 -6.15 16.61
CA GLU A 237 -9.55 -6.27 15.50
C GLU A 237 -8.86 -6.02 14.15
N ARG A 238 -9.21 -6.84 13.15
CA ARG A 238 -8.67 -6.71 11.79
C ARG A 238 -9.41 -5.60 11.03
N GLU A 239 -8.69 -4.57 10.65
CA GLU A 239 -9.17 -3.47 9.82
C GLU A 239 -8.66 -3.67 8.38
N GLU A 240 -9.54 -3.48 7.40
CA GLU A 240 -9.21 -3.67 5.99
C GLU A 240 -8.67 -2.39 5.36
N GLY A 241 -7.64 -2.54 4.54
CA GLY A 241 -7.04 -1.45 3.77
C GLY A 241 -7.16 -1.69 2.27
N VAL A 242 -7.08 -0.61 1.51
CA VAL A 242 -7.08 -0.66 0.05
C VAL A 242 -5.64 -0.54 -0.43
N LEU A 243 -5.17 -1.51 -1.19
CA LEU A 243 -3.85 -1.45 -1.81
C LEU A 243 -3.85 -0.40 -2.92
N THR A 244 -3.12 0.69 -2.73
CA THR A 244 -3.14 1.84 -3.64
C THR A 244 -1.99 1.84 -4.63
N SER A 245 -0.80 1.40 -4.21
CA SER A 245 0.40 1.42 -5.03
C SER A 245 1.27 0.18 -4.82
N VAL A 246 1.86 -0.26 -5.92
CA VAL A 246 3.01 -1.17 -5.99
C VAL A 246 4.17 -0.33 -6.52
N ASP A 247 5.34 -0.41 -5.89
CA ASP A 247 6.51 0.32 -6.33
C ASP A 247 6.99 -0.20 -7.70
N ASN A 248 7.63 0.67 -8.49
CA ASN A 248 8.13 0.31 -9.81
C ASN A 248 9.58 -0.20 -9.77
N ARG A 249 10.15 -0.36 -8.57
CA ARG A 249 11.52 -0.82 -8.33
C ARG A 249 11.55 -1.88 -7.25
N ILE A 250 12.46 -2.83 -7.44
CA ILE A 250 12.85 -3.81 -6.44
C ILE A 250 14.04 -3.24 -5.67
N ASP A 251 14.01 -3.29 -4.35
CA ASP A 251 15.18 -2.98 -3.52
C ASP A 251 16.17 -4.15 -3.63
N SER A 252 17.27 -3.94 -4.34
CA SER A 252 18.30 -4.97 -4.58
C SER A 252 19.01 -5.44 -3.30
N ARG A 253 18.96 -4.66 -2.22
CA ARG A 253 19.55 -5.05 -0.93
C ARG A 253 18.66 -6.03 -0.17
N THR A 254 17.35 -5.94 -0.35
CA THR A 254 16.36 -6.76 0.38
C THR A 254 15.59 -7.73 -0.51
N ALA A 255 15.80 -7.69 -1.83
CA ALA A 255 15.06 -8.48 -2.82
C ALA A 255 13.54 -8.39 -2.63
N SER A 256 13.05 -7.16 -2.39
CA SER A 256 11.65 -6.90 -2.08
C SER A 256 11.06 -5.75 -2.90
N VAL A 257 9.75 -5.83 -3.16
CA VAL A 257 8.92 -4.81 -3.78
C VAL A 257 8.15 -4.09 -2.67
N VAL A 258 8.24 -2.76 -2.63
CA VAL A 258 7.46 -1.96 -1.68
C VAL A 258 6.03 -1.84 -2.17
N MET A 259 5.08 -2.04 -1.27
CA MET A 259 3.65 -1.92 -1.51
C MET A 259 3.06 -0.94 -0.50
N ARG A 260 2.03 -0.21 -0.92
CA ARG A 260 1.37 0.82 -0.10
C ARG A 260 -0.13 0.55 -0.07
N ALA A 261 -0.67 0.44 1.13
CA ALA A 261 -2.11 0.35 1.35
C ALA A 261 -2.60 1.52 2.20
N GLU A 262 -3.83 1.97 1.94
CA GLU A 262 -4.50 3.04 2.67
C GLU A 262 -5.58 2.45 3.58
N PHE A 263 -5.65 2.97 4.80
CA PHE A 263 -6.54 2.53 5.86
C PHE A 263 -7.27 3.76 6.42
N ALA A 264 -8.56 3.59 6.74
CA ALA A 264 -9.29 4.60 7.48
C ALA A 264 -8.73 4.70 8.91
N ASN A 265 -8.59 5.91 9.45
CA ASN A 265 -8.06 6.14 10.79
C ASN A 265 -8.90 7.20 11.53
N PRO A 266 -10.23 7.02 11.67
CA PRO A 266 -11.11 8.07 12.18
C PRO A 266 -10.87 8.43 13.65
N GLN A 267 -10.30 7.52 14.45
CA GLN A 267 -9.89 7.79 15.83
C GLN A 267 -8.44 8.28 15.96
N HIS A 268 -7.73 8.49 14.84
CA HIS A 268 -6.35 8.97 14.80
C HIS A 268 -5.37 8.16 15.69
N ARG A 269 -5.59 6.85 15.83
CA ARG A 269 -4.76 5.95 16.66
C ARG A 269 -3.44 5.64 15.98
N LEU A 270 -3.45 5.56 14.66
CA LEU A 270 -2.27 5.32 13.86
C LEU A 270 -1.57 6.66 13.62
N LEU A 271 -0.31 6.75 14.05
CA LEU A 271 0.52 7.94 13.84
C LEU A 271 1.64 7.63 12.85
N PRO A 272 1.92 8.53 11.90
CA PRO A 272 3.05 8.38 10.99
C PRO A 272 4.38 8.18 11.73
N GLY A 273 5.24 7.32 11.17
CA GLY A 273 6.50 6.89 11.79
C GLY A 273 6.38 5.64 12.67
N GLY A 274 5.15 5.21 13.01
CA GLY A 274 4.92 3.95 13.71
C GLY A 274 5.23 2.73 12.85
N SER A 275 5.49 1.60 13.51
CA SER A 275 5.58 0.27 12.89
C SER A 275 4.36 -0.57 13.24
N MET A 276 3.94 -1.42 12.31
CA MET A 276 2.85 -2.37 12.53
C MET A 276 3.01 -3.61 11.67
N THR A 277 2.27 -4.67 11.98
CA THR A 277 2.19 -5.85 11.12
C THR A 277 1.02 -5.72 10.15
N VAL A 278 1.32 -5.84 8.86
CA VAL A 278 0.34 -5.92 7.78
C VAL A 278 0.11 -7.40 7.47
N ILE A 279 -1.15 -7.82 7.51
CA ILE A 279 -1.59 -9.15 7.09
C ILE A 279 -2.04 -9.02 5.64
N LEU A 280 -1.29 -9.62 4.73
CA LEU A 280 -1.56 -9.60 3.31
C LEU A 280 -2.11 -10.96 2.89
N ARG A 281 -3.29 -10.98 2.28
CA ARG A 281 -3.95 -12.23 1.87
C ARG A 281 -4.57 -12.12 0.48
N PRO A 282 -4.67 -13.21 -0.28
CA PRO A 282 -5.48 -13.26 -1.48
C PRO A 282 -6.95 -12.95 -1.17
N ARG A 283 -7.60 -12.16 -2.03
CA ARG A 283 -9.04 -11.85 -1.93
C ARG A 283 -9.91 -13.04 -2.34
N GLN A 284 -9.43 -13.87 -3.27
CA GLN A 284 -10.05 -15.14 -3.61
C GLN A 284 -9.29 -16.27 -2.91
N GLN A 285 -10.00 -17.05 -2.11
CA GLN A 285 -9.48 -18.29 -1.56
C GLN A 285 -9.25 -19.28 -2.70
N GLN A 286 -8.02 -19.78 -2.80
CA GLN A 286 -7.71 -20.87 -3.70
C GLN A 286 -8.02 -22.17 -2.95
N GLU A 287 -8.97 -22.95 -3.46
CA GLU A 287 -9.20 -24.30 -2.94
C GLU A 287 -7.95 -25.13 -3.23
N SER A 288 -7.35 -25.70 -2.17
CA SER A 288 -6.29 -26.68 -2.33
C SER A 288 -6.68 -27.98 -1.64
N LEU A 289 -6.17 -29.08 -2.19
CA LEU A 289 -6.27 -30.37 -1.53
C LEU A 289 -5.38 -30.31 -0.30
N THR A 290 -5.91 -30.73 0.85
CA THR A 290 -5.15 -30.70 2.10
C THR A 290 -5.09 -32.07 2.76
N ILE A 291 -3.90 -32.46 3.21
CA ILE A 291 -3.67 -33.69 3.96
C ILE A 291 -3.07 -33.39 5.34
N PRO A 292 -3.37 -34.17 6.38
CA PRO A 292 -2.72 -34.00 7.68
C PRO A 292 -1.20 -34.22 7.60
N LEU A 293 -0.45 -33.47 8.41
CA LEU A 293 1.01 -33.63 8.56
C LEU A 293 1.40 -35.09 8.85
N ALA A 294 0.60 -35.78 9.67
CA ALA A 294 0.85 -37.17 10.04
C ALA A 294 0.80 -38.16 8.85
N ALA A 295 0.13 -37.80 7.74
CA ALA A 295 0.04 -38.65 6.55
C ALA A 295 1.24 -38.52 5.59
N VAL A 296 2.08 -37.50 5.79
CA VAL A 296 3.22 -37.23 4.92
C VAL A 296 4.44 -38.00 5.43
N GLN A 297 5.11 -38.69 4.52
CA GLN A 297 6.39 -39.35 4.74
C GLN A 297 7.43 -38.83 3.74
N GLN A 298 8.71 -38.97 4.06
CA GLN A 298 9.81 -38.55 3.22
C GLN A 298 10.82 -39.67 3.07
N ASP A 299 11.29 -39.90 1.84
CA ASP A 299 12.43 -40.76 1.55
C ASP A 299 13.44 -40.02 0.65
N VAL A 300 14.36 -40.78 0.05
CA VAL A 300 15.43 -40.26 -0.82
C VAL A 300 14.92 -39.66 -2.14
N GLU A 301 13.73 -40.05 -2.60
CA GLU A 301 13.14 -39.60 -3.86
C GLU A 301 12.15 -38.44 -3.67
N GLY A 302 11.68 -38.21 -2.45
CA GLY A 302 10.84 -37.06 -2.10
C GLY A 302 9.73 -37.38 -1.12
N PHE A 303 8.69 -36.55 -1.13
CA PHE A 303 7.52 -36.74 -0.27
C PHE A 303 6.54 -37.77 -0.84
N TYR A 304 5.98 -38.60 0.03
CA TYR A 304 4.98 -39.60 -0.33
C TYR A 304 3.96 -39.79 0.80
N CYS A 305 2.82 -40.39 0.47
CA CYS A 305 1.81 -40.81 1.42
C CYS A 305 1.26 -42.18 1.03
N TRP A 306 0.62 -42.86 1.97
CA TRP A 306 -0.05 -44.13 1.73
C TRP A 306 -1.53 -43.88 1.48
N VAL A 307 -2.02 -44.26 0.30
CA VAL A 307 -3.43 -44.14 -0.07
C VAL A 307 -4.11 -45.50 0.05
N LEU A 308 -5.27 -45.53 0.71
CA LEU A 308 -6.10 -46.72 0.80
C LEU A 308 -6.81 -46.98 -0.53
N THR A 309 -6.62 -48.17 -1.09
CA THR A 309 -7.33 -48.62 -2.30
C THR A 309 -8.68 -49.27 -1.93
N ALA A 310 -9.53 -49.50 -2.94
CA ALA A 310 -10.83 -50.14 -2.75
C ALA A 310 -10.76 -51.58 -2.20
N ASN A 311 -9.59 -52.22 -2.23
CA ASN A 311 -9.38 -53.61 -1.80
C ASN A 311 -8.81 -53.73 -0.37
N ASP A 312 -8.97 -52.69 0.47
CA ASP A 312 -8.40 -52.60 1.82
C ASP A 312 -6.87 -52.82 1.87
N THR A 313 -6.18 -52.48 0.77
CA THR A 313 -4.72 -52.44 0.68
C THR A 313 -4.23 -51.01 0.54
N VAL A 314 -2.97 -50.76 0.93
CA VAL A 314 -2.34 -49.45 0.75
C VAL A 314 -1.44 -49.43 -0.49
N ALA A 315 -1.46 -48.31 -1.20
CA ALA A 315 -0.55 -48.02 -2.29
C ALA A 315 0.32 -46.82 -1.96
N LEU A 316 1.61 -46.90 -2.29
CA LEU A 316 2.51 -45.75 -2.17
C LEU A 316 2.16 -44.71 -3.23
N ARG A 317 1.94 -43.47 -2.81
CA ARG A 317 1.73 -42.36 -3.75
C ARG A 317 2.67 -41.20 -3.47
N ARG A 318 3.41 -40.82 -4.51
CA ARG A 318 4.28 -39.65 -4.52
C ARG A 318 3.41 -38.38 -4.57
N VAL A 319 3.77 -37.42 -3.74
CA VAL A 319 3.03 -36.15 -3.65
C VAL A 319 3.97 -34.98 -3.70
N THR A 320 3.55 -33.94 -4.41
CA THR A 320 4.21 -32.64 -4.36
C THR A 320 3.46 -31.78 -3.36
N LEU A 321 4.11 -31.47 -2.24
CA LEU A 321 3.53 -30.66 -1.17
C LEU A 321 3.70 -29.16 -1.47
N GLY A 322 2.71 -28.38 -1.10
CA GLY A 322 2.76 -26.93 -1.03
C GLY A 322 3.00 -26.45 0.41
N GLU A 323 2.46 -25.28 0.75
CA GLU A 323 2.64 -24.68 2.07
C GLU A 323 1.97 -25.49 3.20
N GLN A 324 2.60 -25.46 4.37
CA GLN A 324 2.06 -26.03 5.61
C GLN A 324 1.19 -25.00 6.32
N GLN A 325 -0.01 -25.40 6.74
CA GLN A 325 -0.88 -24.59 7.60
C GLN A 325 -1.28 -25.38 8.84
N GLY A 326 -0.69 -25.02 9.98
CA GLY A 326 -0.89 -25.74 11.24
C GLY A 326 -0.48 -27.21 11.12
N GLN A 327 -1.47 -28.10 11.23
CA GLN A 327 -1.30 -29.55 11.17
C GLN A 327 -1.68 -30.18 9.81
N ARG A 328 -1.83 -29.38 8.75
CA ARG A 328 -2.12 -29.85 7.38
C ARG A 328 -1.13 -29.28 6.37
N TYR A 329 -0.86 -30.03 5.31
CA TYR A 329 -0.14 -29.57 4.11
C TYR A 329 -1.13 -29.39 2.96
N ALA A 330 -0.94 -28.32 2.18
CA ALA A 330 -1.52 -28.23 0.84
C ALA A 330 -0.81 -29.24 -0.09
N VAL A 331 -1.55 -29.85 -1.00
CA VAL A 331 -1.05 -30.79 -2.01
C VAL A 331 -1.20 -30.15 -3.37
N ALA A 332 -0.08 -29.97 -4.07
CA ALA A 332 -0.06 -29.42 -5.41
C ALA A 332 -0.35 -30.49 -6.47
N GLN A 333 0.21 -31.70 -6.30
CA GLN A 333 0.04 -32.82 -7.23
C GLN A 333 0.13 -34.17 -6.50
N GLY A 334 -0.55 -35.17 -7.08
CA GLY A 334 -0.41 -36.58 -6.68
C GLY A 334 -1.54 -37.14 -5.80
N LEU A 335 -2.61 -36.41 -5.53
CA LEU A 335 -3.79 -36.92 -4.81
C LEU A 335 -5.07 -36.36 -5.42
N ASP A 336 -6.15 -37.12 -5.29
CA ASP A 336 -7.50 -36.70 -5.70
C ASP A 336 -8.42 -36.44 -4.50
N VAL A 337 -9.49 -35.67 -4.74
CA VAL A 337 -10.51 -35.38 -3.73
C VAL A 337 -11.20 -36.67 -3.28
N GLY A 338 -11.35 -36.87 -1.98
CA GLY A 338 -12.08 -38.01 -1.41
C GLY A 338 -11.23 -39.27 -1.21
N GLU A 339 -9.96 -39.26 -1.63
CA GLU A 339 -9.03 -40.36 -1.32
C GLU A 339 -8.76 -40.44 0.18
N ARG A 340 -8.46 -41.64 0.70
CA ARG A 340 -8.19 -41.86 2.12
C ARG A 340 -6.70 -42.09 2.32
N VAL A 341 -6.04 -41.14 2.97
CA VAL A 341 -4.62 -41.21 3.29
C VAL A 341 -4.39 -41.74 4.70
N VAL A 342 -3.37 -42.58 4.89
CA VAL A 342 -3.04 -43.15 6.20
C VAL A 342 -2.29 -42.13 7.06
N THR A 343 -2.78 -41.85 8.26
CA THR A 343 -2.17 -40.93 9.23
C THR A 343 -1.42 -41.63 10.35
N GLU A 344 -1.77 -42.88 10.68
CA GLU A 344 -1.14 -43.65 11.76
C GLU A 344 -0.85 -45.08 11.31
N GLY A 345 0.23 -45.69 11.82
CA GLY A 345 0.64 -47.05 11.46
C GLY A 345 1.55 -47.15 10.24
N VAL A 346 1.95 -46.01 9.67
CA VAL A 346 2.77 -45.90 8.44
C VAL A 346 4.11 -46.65 8.47
N GLN A 347 4.74 -46.78 9.64
CA GLN A 347 6.06 -47.41 9.81
C GLN A 347 6.08 -48.91 9.49
N ARG A 348 4.93 -49.58 9.55
CA ARG A 348 4.80 -51.03 9.33
C ARG A 348 4.32 -51.38 7.93
N LEU A 349 3.93 -50.37 7.15
CA LEU A 349 3.33 -50.53 5.83
C LEU A 349 4.39 -50.81 4.78
N ARG A 350 4.00 -51.61 3.79
CA ARG A 350 4.70 -51.84 2.53
C ARG A 350 3.67 -51.74 1.41
N ASP A 351 4.13 -51.50 0.19
CA ASP A 351 3.25 -51.42 -0.96
C ASP A 351 2.44 -52.72 -1.12
N GLY A 352 1.11 -52.59 -1.28
CA GLY A 352 0.18 -53.71 -1.33
C GLY A 352 -0.15 -54.37 0.00
N ALA A 353 0.29 -53.83 1.15
CA ALA A 353 -0.04 -54.41 2.45
C ALA A 353 -1.54 -54.31 2.76
N ALA A 354 -2.13 -55.41 3.26
CA ALA A 354 -3.50 -55.42 3.77
C ALA A 354 -3.57 -54.65 5.09
N VAL A 355 -4.56 -53.76 5.20
CA VAL A 355 -4.72 -52.90 6.37
C VAL A 355 -6.09 -53.07 7.01
N ARG A 356 -6.14 -52.85 8.32
CA ARG A 356 -7.38 -52.84 9.10
C ARG A 356 -7.60 -51.43 9.64
N LEU A 357 -8.74 -50.85 9.33
CA LEU A 357 -9.08 -49.51 9.79
C LEU A 357 -9.33 -49.53 11.31
N LEU A 358 -8.55 -48.70 12.03
CA LEU A 358 -8.85 -48.31 13.38
C LEU A 358 -9.90 -47.21 13.35
N LYS A 359 -10.90 -47.31 14.23
CA LYS A 359 -11.92 -46.27 14.41
C LYS A 359 -11.36 -45.05 15.12
#